data_AF-E4S595-F1
#
_entry.id   AF-E4S595-F1
#
_cell.length_a   1.000
_cell.length_b   1.000
_cell.length_c   1.000
_cell.angle_alpha   90.00
_cell.angle_beta   90.00
_cell.angle_gamma   90.00
#
_symmetry.space_group_name_H-M   'P 1'
#
loop_
_entity.id
_entity.type
_entity.pdbx_description
1 polymer ?
#
loop_
_entity_poly.entity_id
_entity_poly.type
_entity_poly.pdbx_seq_one_letter_code
_entity_poly.pdbx_strand_id
1 'polypeptide(L)'
;MRRELIDITMEDVLDRVRLTVLKQRGNELNCLCPYCDEPHRREGHLYINVVKDTFICHKCGRQGNALQLYALLTGQDTKEAYKELAQEISSGLRRLHHIQYKLQYTSQQKNIATPEERNKVYREFLKLLELSEEHKQDLLRRGLSEIAIRVKGYKTLFVGKEKRLEICRTLQEKGLSLEGIPGFFKHKSTWEWDFIPYRGYAIPVRNLNGQIVGLQVRMDEPAFSKYRWFSSANSGDVGTPAEANLHVTSRPDDGVVYVTEGVLKADIASYLLGKTFIGLPGVGSCHKQLVEVLKQIQPKLIVLAFDMDYREKKEVAFNLEKIKKMLAENGFKFKQITWDREFKGIDDYLLHLKQTQKRSA
;
A
#
# COMPACT_ATOMS: atom_id res chain seq x y z
N MET A 1 -10.06 11.19 29.96
CA MET A 1 -8.93 10.44 29.38
C MET A 1 -9.46 9.55 28.26
N ARG A 2 -9.21 9.90 27.00
CA ARG A 2 -9.66 9.11 25.83
C ARG A 2 -8.68 7.94 25.67
N ARG A 3 -9.16 6.70 25.79
CA ARG A 3 -8.34 5.50 25.56
C ARG A 3 -7.94 5.44 24.09
N GLU A 4 -6.64 5.47 23.82
CA GLU A 4 -6.08 5.17 22.49
C GLU A 4 -6.52 3.76 22.08
N LEU A 5 -6.96 3.59 20.83
CA LEU A 5 -7.28 2.28 20.29
C LEU A 5 -5.97 1.56 19.98
N ILE A 6 -5.72 0.47 20.70
CA ILE A 6 -4.56 -0.40 20.54
C ILE A 6 -4.68 -1.17 19.23
N ASP A 7 -3.57 -1.24 18.50
CA ASP A 7 -3.43 -2.10 17.32
C ASP A 7 -3.15 -3.53 17.78
N ILE A 8 -3.93 -4.49 17.28
CA ILE A 8 -3.85 -5.89 17.71
C ILE A 8 -3.11 -6.67 16.65
N THR A 9 -1.91 -7.12 17.00
CA THR A 9 -1.08 -7.95 16.11
C THR A 9 -1.38 -9.44 16.29
N MET A 10 -0.93 -10.26 15.35
CA MET A 10 -1.03 -11.72 15.47
C MET A 10 -0.17 -12.24 16.62
N GLU A 11 0.92 -11.56 16.97
CA GLU A 11 1.71 -11.88 18.16
C GLU A 11 0.90 -11.70 19.44
N ASP A 12 0.17 -10.59 19.56
CA ASP A 12 -0.71 -10.33 20.71
C ASP A 12 -1.75 -11.43 20.90
N VAL A 13 -2.26 -11.97 19.79
CA VAL A 13 -3.25 -13.05 19.77
C VAL A 13 -2.61 -14.38 20.15
N LEU A 14 -1.50 -14.75 19.50
CA LEU A 14 -0.81 -16.03 19.74
C LEU A 14 -0.26 -16.14 21.17
N ASP A 15 0.06 -15.02 21.82
CA ASP A 15 0.47 -14.97 23.24
C ASP A 15 -0.69 -15.19 24.24
N ARG A 16 -1.93 -15.27 23.75
CA ARG A 16 -3.15 -15.31 24.57
C ARG A 16 -4.08 -16.47 24.22
N VAL A 17 -3.86 -17.13 23.09
CA VAL A 17 -4.65 -18.29 22.68
C VAL A 17 -3.86 -19.59 22.77
N ARG A 18 -4.59 -20.71 22.83
CA ARG A 18 -3.99 -22.04 22.73
C ARG A 18 -4.23 -22.60 21.34
N LEU A 19 -3.15 -22.77 20.60
CA LEU A 19 -3.15 -23.46 19.31
C LEU A 19 -2.02 -24.48 19.28
N THR A 20 -2.31 -25.64 18.69
CA THR A 20 -1.29 -26.65 18.41
C THR A 20 -0.59 -26.31 17.11
N VAL A 21 0.63 -25.76 17.21
CA VAL A 21 1.53 -25.56 16.07
C VAL A 21 2.19 -26.89 15.73
N LEU A 22 2.01 -27.35 14.50
CA LEU A 22 2.59 -28.60 14.01
C LEU A 22 3.90 -28.36 13.26
N LYS A 23 3.94 -27.32 12.42
CA LYS A 23 5.11 -26.97 11.60
C LYS A 23 5.22 -25.46 11.52
N GLN A 24 6.45 -24.97 11.34
CA GLN A 24 6.73 -23.57 11.03
C GLN A 24 7.63 -23.49 9.81
N ARG A 25 7.31 -22.58 8.88
CA ARG A 25 8.16 -22.21 7.73
C ARG A 25 8.26 -20.69 7.66
N GLY A 26 9.41 -20.14 8.04
CA GLY A 26 9.58 -18.69 8.16
C GLY A 26 8.55 -18.11 9.15
N ASN A 27 7.75 -17.15 8.68
CA ASN A 27 6.69 -16.51 9.46
C ASN A 27 5.30 -17.13 9.30
N GLU A 28 5.22 -18.30 8.66
CA GLU A 28 3.99 -19.05 8.50
C GLU A 28 3.97 -20.26 9.45
N LEU A 29 2.95 -20.31 10.29
CA LEU A 29 2.66 -21.41 11.20
C LEU A 29 1.60 -22.30 10.56
N ASN A 30 1.84 -23.61 10.55
CA ASN A 30 0.85 -24.61 10.26
C ASN A 30 0.33 -25.18 11.58
N CYS A 31 -0.95 -24.96 11.85
CA CYS A 31 -1.62 -25.29 13.09
C CYS A 31 -2.78 -26.28 12.84
N LEU A 32 -3.17 -27.03 13.86
CA LEU A 32 -4.45 -27.72 13.86
C LEU A 32 -5.58 -26.68 13.90
N CYS A 33 -6.52 -26.78 12.97
CA CYS A 33 -7.73 -25.96 13.00
C CYS A 33 -8.70 -26.51 14.07
N PRO A 34 -9.05 -25.73 15.10
CA PRO A 34 -9.91 -26.23 16.19
C PRO A 34 -11.35 -26.55 15.78
N TYR A 35 -11.74 -26.20 14.54
CA TYR A 35 -13.10 -26.43 14.02
C TYR A 35 -13.22 -27.61 13.08
N CYS A 36 -12.13 -28.03 12.43
CA CYS A 36 -12.21 -29.03 11.37
C CYS A 36 -11.09 -30.07 11.40
N ASP A 37 -10.12 -29.92 12.30
CA ASP A 37 -9.04 -30.88 12.48
C ASP A 37 -9.23 -31.67 13.77
N GLU A 38 -8.89 -32.95 13.69
CA GLU A 38 -8.86 -33.83 14.84
C GLU A 38 -7.58 -33.60 15.66
N PRO A 39 -7.60 -33.76 17.00
CA PRO A 39 -6.48 -33.45 17.90
C PRO A 39 -5.14 -34.17 17.64
N HIS A 40 -5.11 -35.16 16.73
CA HIS A 40 -3.94 -36.02 16.48
C HIS A 40 -3.46 -36.03 15.01
N ARG A 41 -3.92 -35.08 14.18
CA ARG A 41 -3.42 -34.98 12.80
C ARG A 41 -1.94 -34.55 12.77
N ARG A 42 -1.19 -35.16 11.85
CA ARG A 42 0.21 -34.82 11.57
C ARG A 42 0.36 -33.58 10.68
N GLU A 43 -0.71 -33.18 10.00
CA GLU A 43 -0.80 -31.97 9.17
C GLU A 43 -2.12 -31.26 9.42
N GLY A 44 -2.01 -29.97 9.76
CA GLY A 44 -3.15 -29.11 10.04
C GLY A 44 -3.53 -28.31 8.81
N HIS A 45 -4.75 -27.79 8.77
CA HIS A 45 -5.22 -26.98 7.66
C HIS A 45 -5.23 -25.49 7.97
N LEU A 46 -4.98 -25.08 9.22
CA LEU A 46 -4.92 -23.69 9.63
C LEU A 46 -3.50 -23.15 9.41
N TYR A 47 -3.37 -22.18 8.52
CA TYR A 47 -2.13 -21.47 8.25
C TYR A 47 -2.25 -20.05 8.82
N ILE A 48 -1.27 -19.64 9.60
CA ILE A 48 -1.21 -18.32 10.23
C ILE A 48 0.09 -17.65 9.80
N ASN A 49 -0.02 -16.49 9.16
CA ASN A 49 1.14 -15.67 8.85
C ASN A 49 1.27 -14.56 9.90
N VAL A 50 2.29 -14.67 10.75
CA VAL A 50 2.45 -13.79 11.92
C VAL A 50 2.77 -12.35 11.52
N VAL A 51 3.51 -12.14 10.43
CA VAL A 51 3.92 -10.79 9.98
C VAL A 51 2.84 -10.11 9.13
N LYS A 52 2.05 -10.88 8.39
CA LYS A 52 0.94 -10.35 7.59
C LYS A 52 -0.32 -10.15 8.42
N ASP A 53 -0.31 -10.55 9.70
CA ASP A 53 -1.47 -10.56 10.58
C ASP A 53 -2.70 -11.26 10.00
N THR A 54 -2.50 -12.36 9.28
CA THR A 54 -3.58 -13.09 8.60
C THR A 54 -3.58 -14.57 8.93
N PHE A 55 -4.76 -15.20 8.89
CA PHE A 55 -4.91 -16.65 8.89
C PHE A 55 -5.86 -17.14 7.81
N ILE A 56 -5.71 -18.40 7.42
CA ILE A 56 -6.64 -19.14 6.56
C ILE A 56 -6.64 -20.62 6.93
N CYS A 57 -7.81 -21.22 7.00
CA CYS A 57 -7.97 -22.66 7.04
C CYS A 57 -8.38 -23.19 5.66
N HIS A 58 -7.51 -23.95 5.00
CA HIS A 58 -7.77 -24.45 3.65
C HIS A 58 -8.85 -25.55 3.59
N LYS A 59 -9.25 -26.12 4.73
CA LYS A 59 -10.32 -27.14 4.80
C LYS A 59 -11.70 -26.53 5.04
N CYS A 60 -11.86 -25.70 6.06
CA CYS A 60 -13.18 -25.12 6.40
C CYS A 60 -13.39 -23.70 5.85
N GLY A 61 -12.40 -23.12 5.16
CA GLY A 61 -12.50 -21.82 4.49
C GLY A 61 -12.48 -20.59 5.41
N ARG A 62 -12.44 -20.78 6.74
CA ARG A 62 -12.33 -19.67 7.69
C ARG A 62 -11.01 -18.95 7.50
N GLN A 63 -11.05 -17.64 7.43
CA GLN A 63 -9.89 -16.77 7.22
C GLN A 63 -10.16 -15.39 7.80
N GLY A 64 -9.12 -14.61 8.02
CA GLY A 64 -9.24 -13.27 8.57
C GLY A 64 -7.93 -12.71 9.09
N ASN A 65 -8.02 -11.59 9.80
CA ASN A 65 -6.90 -10.94 10.48
C ASN A 65 -6.68 -11.45 11.92
N ALA A 66 -5.70 -10.89 12.63
CA ALA A 66 -5.39 -11.23 14.03
C ALA A 66 -6.61 -11.15 14.96
N LEU A 67 -7.29 -10.01 15.02
CA LEU A 67 -8.48 -9.83 15.86
C LEU A 67 -9.59 -10.84 15.53
N GLN A 68 -9.80 -11.12 14.25
CA GLN A 68 -10.78 -12.12 13.80
C GLN A 68 -10.38 -13.54 14.20
N LEU A 69 -9.08 -13.86 14.22
CA LEU A 69 -8.60 -15.14 14.73
C LEU A 69 -8.90 -15.25 16.22
N TYR A 70 -8.61 -14.23 17.01
CA TYR A 70 -8.89 -14.24 18.45
C TYR A 70 -10.38 -14.39 18.72
N ALA A 71 -11.22 -13.56 18.10
CA ALA A 71 -12.67 -13.61 18.23
C ALA A 71 -13.22 -15.00 17.87
N LEU A 72 -12.69 -15.60 16.79
CA LEU A 72 -13.01 -16.96 16.41
C LEU A 72 -12.66 -17.93 17.55
N LEU A 73 -11.40 -17.96 17.99
CA LEU A 73 -10.91 -18.92 18.99
C LEU A 73 -11.55 -18.78 20.38
N THR A 74 -11.99 -17.57 20.76
CA THR A 74 -12.69 -17.33 22.03
C THR A 74 -14.22 -17.45 21.91
N GLY A 75 -14.75 -17.64 20.69
CA GLY A 75 -16.19 -17.73 20.44
C GLY A 75 -16.94 -16.41 20.64
N GLN A 76 -16.24 -15.29 20.52
CA GLN A 76 -16.78 -13.94 20.75
C GLN A 76 -17.01 -13.20 19.43
N ASP A 77 -17.77 -12.10 19.50
CA ASP A 77 -17.78 -11.13 18.40
C ASP A 77 -16.51 -10.26 18.41
N THR A 78 -16.19 -9.66 17.26
CA THR A 78 -14.96 -8.86 17.11
C THR A 78 -14.88 -7.63 18.01
N LYS A 79 -16.01 -7.09 18.48
CA LYS A 79 -16.05 -5.89 19.34
C LYS A 79 -15.77 -6.27 20.79
N GLU A 80 -16.28 -7.42 21.25
CA GLU A 80 -15.98 -7.99 22.56
C GLU A 80 -14.52 -8.41 22.64
N ALA A 81 -14.06 -9.19 21.64
CA ALA A 81 -12.67 -9.60 21.48
C ALA A 81 -11.70 -8.41 21.51
N TYR A 82 -12.05 -7.31 20.85
CA TYR A 82 -11.23 -6.10 20.84
C TYR A 82 -11.11 -5.47 22.23
N LYS A 83 -12.22 -5.35 22.96
CA LYS A 83 -12.24 -4.75 24.29
C LYS A 83 -11.39 -5.56 25.26
N GLU A 84 -11.55 -6.88 25.23
CA GLU A 84 -10.79 -7.82 26.06
C GLU A 84 -9.30 -7.70 25.78
N LEU A 85 -8.89 -7.88 24.52
CA LEU A 85 -7.48 -7.79 24.13
C LEU A 85 -6.86 -6.42 24.41
N ALA A 86 -7.56 -5.32 24.10
CA ALA A 86 -7.05 -3.99 24.39
C ALA A 86 -6.86 -3.76 25.89
N GLN A 87 -7.75 -4.29 26.73
CA GLN A 87 -7.65 -4.17 28.18
C GLN A 87 -6.49 -5.02 28.74
N GLU A 88 -6.31 -6.24 28.24
CA GLU A 88 -5.17 -7.11 28.59
C GLU A 88 -3.82 -6.53 28.15
N ILE A 89 -3.73 -5.99 26.93
CA ILE A 89 -2.52 -5.33 26.43
C ILE A 89 -2.21 -4.07 27.28
N SER A 90 -3.22 -3.26 27.58
CA SER A 90 -3.07 -2.03 28.40
C SER A 90 -2.63 -2.30 29.85
N SER A 91 -3.05 -3.42 30.41
CA SER A 91 -2.79 -3.79 31.82
C SER A 91 -1.44 -4.46 32.03
N GLY A 92 -0.71 -4.79 30.96
CA GLY A 92 0.58 -5.48 31.04
C GLY A 92 0.48 -6.89 31.62
N LEU A 93 -0.72 -7.49 31.66
CA LEU A 93 -0.94 -8.85 32.14
C LEU A 93 -0.12 -9.85 31.29
N ARG A 94 0.49 -10.82 31.98
CA ARG A 94 1.53 -11.71 31.45
C ARG A 94 1.11 -12.41 30.15
N ARG A 95 2.01 -12.38 29.17
CA ARG A 95 2.02 -13.28 28.00
C ARG A 95 1.98 -14.72 28.50
N LEU A 96 0.91 -15.42 28.18
CA LEU A 96 0.89 -16.86 28.35
C LEU A 96 1.61 -17.40 27.12
N HIS A 97 2.93 -17.59 27.18
CA HIS A 97 3.70 -18.22 26.09
C HIS A 97 3.26 -19.71 25.93
N HIS A 98 2.01 -19.94 25.55
CA HIS A 98 1.41 -21.26 25.36
C HIS A 98 1.80 -21.85 24.01
N ILE A 99 2.20 -21.00 23.06
CA ILE A 99 2.64 -21.41 21.74
C ILE A 99 4.16 -21.25 21.66
N GLN A 100 4.87 -22.37 21.51
CA GLN A 100 6.30 -22.34 21.19
C GLN A 100 6.48 -22.16 19.68
N TYR A 101 6.72 -20.92 19.26
CA TYR A 101 7.14 -20.59 17.90
C TYR A 101 8.33 -19.63 17.94
N LYS A 102 9.23 -19.71 16.97
CA LYS A 102 10.37 -18.78 16.88
C LYS A 102 10.03 -17.71 15.85
N LEU A 103 9.71 -16.51 16.30
CA LEU A 103 9.60 -15.36 15.39
C LEU A 103 10.92 -15.23 14.63
N GLN A 104 10.88 -15.51 13.34
CA GLN A 104 11.92 -15.08 12.43
C GLN A 104 11.57 -13.65 12.06
N TYR A 105 11.83 -12.74 13.00
CA TYR A 105 12.25 -11.41 12.59
C TYR A 105 13.53 -11.64 11.79
N THR A 106 13.38 -11.84 10.49
CA THR A 106 14.42 -11.40 9.59
C THR A 106 14.49 -9.90 9.85
N SER A 107 15.36 -9.51 10.78
CA SER A 107 16.19 -8.33 10.65
C SER A 107 17.10 -8.48 9.42
N GLN A 108 16.53 -8.88 8.27
CA GLN A 108 16.88 -8.16 7.08
C GLN A 108 16.50 -6.75 7.44
N GLN A 109 17.50 -5.95 7.86
CA GLN A 109 17.52 -4.56 7.47
C GLN A 109 16.93 -4.57 6.08
N LYS A 110 15.73 -3.98 5.94
CA LYS A 110 15.20 -3.69 4.63
C LYS A 110 16.28 -2.80 4.05
N ASN A 111 17.25 -3.39 3.36
CA ASN A 111 18.30 -2.68 2.65
C ASN A 111 17.58 -2.09 1.44
N ILE A 112 16.60 -1.23 1.71
CA ILE A 112 15.90 -0.43 0.73
C ILE A 112 16.79 0.77 0.57
N ALA A 113 17.21 1.00 -0.67
CA ALA A 113 18.08 2.11 -1.00
C ALA A 113 17.42 3.44 -0.61
N THR A 114 18.26 4.45 -0.41
CA THR A 114 17.83 5.81 -0.06
C THR A 114 16.84 6.37 -1.10
N PRO A 115 16.00 7.35 -0.74
CA PRO A 115 15.16 8.06 -1.71
C PRO A 115 15.94 8.56 -2.94
N GLU A 116 17.18 9.02 -2.74
CA GLU A 116 18.08 9.54 -3.77
C GLU A 116 18.49 8.44 -4.76
N GLU A 117 18.93 7.30 -4.25
CA GLU A 117 19.33 6.13 -5.07
C GLU A 117 18.14 5.56 -5.84
N ARG A 118 17.00 5.35 -5.16
CA ARG A 118 15.75 4.92 -5.80
C ARG A 118 15.35 5.85 -6.92
N ASN A 119 15.42 7.16 -6.70
CA ASN A 119 15.07 8.14 -7.72
C ASN A 119 16.00 8.08 -8.94
N LYS A 120 17.31 7.92 -8.75
CA LYS A 120 18.26 7.77 -9.87
C LYS A 120 17.91 6.53 -10.70
N VAL A 121 17.73 5.39 -10.05
CA VAL A 121 17.41 4.12 -10.71
C VAL A 121 16.07 4.19 -11.43
N TYR A 122 14.99 4.60 -10.76
CA TYR A 122 13.67 4.65 -11.38
C TYR A 122 13.58 5.65 -12.53
N ARG A 123 14.29 6.78 -12.47
CA ARG A 123 14.31 7.75 -13.59
C ARG A 123 14.97 7.17 -14.83
N GLU A 124 16.10 6.49 -14.69
CA GLU A 124 16.75 5.84 -15.84
C GLU A 124 15.95 4.62 -16.31
N PHE A 125 15.42 3.83 -15.38
CA PHE A 125 14.58 2.67 -15.69
C PHE A 125 13.35 3.05 -16.53
N LEU A 126 12.59 4.07 -16.10
CA LEU A 126 11.38 4.50 -16.82
C LEU A 126 11.70 5.07 -18.22
N LYS A 127 12.90 5.61 -18.46
CA LYS A 127 13.32 6.04 -19.81
C LYS A 127 13.52 4.86 -20.77
N LEU A 128 13.91 3.70 -20.26
CA LEU A 128 14.16 2.48 -21.04
C LEU A 128 12.90 1.67 -21.33
N LEU A 129 11.76 2.06 -20.75
CA LEU A 129 10.46 1.44 -20.98
C LEU A 129 9.63 2.25 -21.97
N GLU A 130 8.64 1.59 -22.57
CA GLU A 130 7.63 2.20 -23.42
C GLU A 130 6.27 2.22 -22.73
N LEU A 131 5.34 3.02 -23.25
CA LEU A 131 3.94 3.00 -22.84
C LEU A 131 3.13 2.44 -24.00
N SER A 132 2.48 1.29 -23.80
CA SER A 132 1.62 0.70 -24.83
C SER A 132 0.46 1.64 -25.18
N GLU A 133 -0.05 1.50 -26.40
CA GLU A 133 -1.17 2.32 -26.86
C GLU A 133 -2.42 2.09 -26.00
N GLU A 134 -2.68 0.85 -25.56
CA GLU A 134 -3.80 0.54 -24.66
C GLU A 134 -3.73 1.32 -23.33
N HIS A 135 -2.55 1.32 -22.68
CA HIS A 135 -2.34 2.07 -21.44
C HIS A 135 -2.38 3.58 -21.65
N LYS A 136 -1.84 4.06 -22.78
CA LYS A 136 -1.95 5.46 -23.18
C LYS A 136 -3.42 5.87 -23.33
N GLN A 137 -4.25 5.05 -23.99
CA GLN A 137 -5.68 5.31 -24.16
C GLN A 137 -6.43 5.30 -22.83
N ASP A 138 -6.10 4.42 -21.87
CA ASP A 138 -6.67 4.49 -20.51
C ASP A 138 -6.37 5.84 -19.83
N LEU A 139 -5.13 6.32 -19.92
CA LEU A 139 -4.72 7.59 -19.33
C LEU A 139 -5.35 8.81 -20.03
N LEU A 140 -5.52 8.76 -21.35
CA LEU A 140 -6.22 9.80 -22.12
C LEU A 140 -7.70 9.85 -21.76
N ARG A 141 -8.38 8.70 -21.62
CA ARG A 141 -9.78 8.64 -21.18
C ARG A 141 -9.99 9.21 -19.78
N ARG A 142 -8.96 9.15 -18.93
CA ARG A 142 -8.93 9.79 -17.59
C ARG A 142 -8.70 11.30 -17.63
N GLY A 143 -8.57 11.90 -18.81
CA GLY A 143 -8.48 13.34 -18.99
C GLY A 143 -7.06 13.92 -18.99
N LEU A 144 -6.02 13.08 -18.97
CA LEU A 144 -4.64 13.53 -19.16
C LEU A 144 -4.38 13.86 -20.64
N SER A 145 -3.47 14.80 -20.90
CA SER A 145 -2.91 15.01 -22.26
C SER A 145 -1.69 14.13 -22.48
N GLU A 146 -1.28 13.94 -23.74
CA GLU A 146 -0.05 13.22 -24.05
C GLU A 146 1.20 13.84 -23.40
N ILE A 147 1.25 15.17 -23.33
CA ILE A 147 2.33 15.90 -22.65
C ILE A 147 2.31 15.57 -21.16
N ALA A 148 1.13 15.61 -20.52
CA ALA A 148 1.00 15.25 -19.10
C ALA A 148 1.41 13.80 -18.83
N ILE A 149 0.98 12.86 -19.69
CA ILE A 149 1.36 11.44 -19.61
C ILE A 149 2.89 11.28 -19.64
N ARG A 150 3.54 11.97 -20.59
CA ARG A 150 5.00 11.94 -20.74
C ARG A 150 5.74 12.54 -19.53
N VAL A 151 5.29 13.70 -19.06
CA VAL A 151 5.88 14.39 -17.89
C VAL A 151 5.70 13.57 -16.61
N LYS A 152 4.54 12.94 -16.44
CA LYS A 152 4.24 12.08 -15.27
C LYS A 152 4.98 10.75 -15.32
N GLY A 153 5.42 10.30 -16.49
CA GLY A 153 6.33 9.18 -16.66
C GLY A 153 5.69 7.80 -16.50
N TYR A 154 4.42 7.64 -16.91
CA TYR A 154 3.76 6.34 -16.92
C TYR A 154 4.40 5.41 -17.96
N LYS A 155 4.60 4.13 -17.61
CA LYS A 155 5.27 3.13 -18.47
C LYS A 155 4.66 1.75 -18.32
N THR A 156 4.59 0.98 -19.39
CA THR A 156 4.16 -0.42 -19.36
C THR A 156 5.26 -1.29 -18.78
N LEU A 157 4.91 -2.16 -17.83
CA LEU A 157 5.89 -3.04 -17.16
C LEU A 157 5.95 -4.46 -17.73
N PHE A 158 4.97 -4.85 -18.54
CA PHE A 158 4.98 -6.17 -19.17
C PHE A 158 6.00 -6.21 -20.31
N VAL A 159 7.21 -6.64 -19.98
CA VAL A 159 8.36 -6.70 -20.89
C VAL A 159 8.89 -8.13 -20.94
N GLY A 160 9.24 -8.61 -22.14
CA GLY A 160 9.80 -9.95 -22.37
C GLY A 160 11.15 -10.15 -21.66
N LYS A 161 11.44 -11.40 -21.25
CA LYS A 161 12.57 -11.72 -20.36
C LYS A 161 13.91 -11.15 -20.83
N GLU A 162 14.29 -11.39 -22.08
CA GLU A 162 15.56 -10.93 -22.64
C GLU A 162 15.72 -9.41 -22.53
N LYS A 163 14.66 -8.67 -22.88
CA LYS A 163 14.66 -7.21 -22.79
C LYS A 163 14.73 -6.72 -21.34
N ARG A 164 14.14 -7.42 -20.38
CA ARG A 164 14.29 -7.07 -18.96
C ARG A 164 15.72 -7.20 -18.48
N LEU A 165 16.38 -8.31 -18.83
CA LEU A 165 17.79 -8.53 -18.50
C LEU A 165 18.70 -7.49 -19.19
N GLU A 166 18.40 -7.11 -20.43
CA GLU A 166 19.08 -6.02 -21.15
C GLU A 166 18.91 -4.67 -20.45
N ILE A 167 17.70 -4.33 -20.02
CA ILE A 167 17.41 -3.10 -19.26
C ILE A 167 18.21 -3.09 -17.95
N CYS A 168 18.22 -4.19 -17.21
CA CYS A 168 19.01 -4.30 -15.97
C CYS A 168 20.51 -4.09 -16.22
N ARG A 169 21.08 -4.73 -17.26
CA ARG A 169 22.48 -4.53 -17.66
C ARG A 169 22.77 -3.07 -18.01
N THR A 170 21.89 -2.44 -18.79
CA THR A 170 22.02 -1.02 -19.17
C THR A 170 22.03 -0.11 -17.94
N LEU A 171 21.22 -0.40 -16.92
CA LEU A 171 21.24 0.37 -15.67
C LEU A 171 22.57 0.17 -14.91
N GLN A 172 23.09 -1.05 -14.84
CA GLN A 172 24.36 -1.34 -14.20
C GLN A 172 25.55 -0.68 -14.93
N GLU A 173 25.57 -0.68 -16.25
CA GLU A 173 26.58 -0.01 -17.08
C GLU A 173 26.61 1.51 -16.85
N LYS A 174 25.47 2.10 -16.49
CA LYS A 174 25.36 3.51 -16.04
C LYS A 174 25.87 3.74 -14.61
N GLY A 175 26.43 2.72 -13.96
CA GLY A 175 26.92 2.79 -12.58
C GLY A 175 25.81 2.79 -11.53
N LEU A 176 24.60 2.32 -11.88
CA LEU A 176 23.47 2.27 -10.94
C LEU A 176 23.38 0.89 -10.29
N SER A 177 23.42 0.87 -8.95
CA SER A 177 23.13 -0.35 -8.20
C SER A 177 21.63 -0.63 -8.20
N LEU A 178 21.27 -1.90 -8.45
CA LEU A 178 19.89 -2.39 -8.35
C LEU A 178 19.61 -3.04 -6.98
N GLU A 179 20.64 -3.16 -6.12
CA GLU A 179 20.49 -3.66 -4.77
C GLU A 179 19.65 -2.69 -3.94
N GLY A 180 18.65 -3.25 -3.25
CA GLY A 180 17.76 -2.44 -2.44
C GLY A 180 16.76 -1.59 -3.21
N ILE A 181 16.61 -1.81 -4.52
CA ILE A 181 15.61 -1.13 -5.32
C ILE A 181 14.37 -2.03 -5.46
N PRO A 182 13.22 -1.66 -4.88
CA PRO A 182 12.01 -2.46 -4.99
C PRO A 182 11.63 -2.80 -6.43
N GLY A 183 11.24 -4.06 -6.64
CA GLY A 183 10.83 -4.58 -7.95
C GLY A 183 11.97 -5.12 -8.80
N PHE A 184 13.23 -4.84 -8.45
CA PHE A 184 14.41 -5.53 -9.00
C PHE A 184 14.79 -6.71 -8.12
N PHE A 185 15.34 -7.76 -8.72
CA PHE A 185 15.84 -8.93 -7.99
C PHE A 185 17.00 -9.58 -8.75
N LYS A 186 17.81 -10.32 -8.01
CA LYS A 186 18.91 -11.11 -8.54
C LYS A 186 18.57 -12.60 -8.48
N HIS A 187 18.57 -13.27 -9.63
CA HIS A 187 18.32 -14.71 -9.75
C HIS A 187 19.36 -15.48 -8.93
N LYS A 188 18.95 -16.37 -8.04
CA LYS A 188 19.87 -17.18 -7.22
C LYS A 188 20.70 -18.16 -8.04
N SER A 189 20.18 -18.62 -9.17
CA SER A 189 20.82 -19.60 -10.04
C SER A 189 21.86 -18.99 -10.98
N THR A 190 21.56 -17.83 -11.57
CA THR A 190 22.42 -17.19 -12.58
C THR A 190 23.16 -15.96 -12.07
N TRP A 191 22.77 -15.40 -10.92
CA TRP A 191 23.25 -14.12 -10.38
C TRP A 191 22.97 -12.91 -11.28
N GLU A 192 22.11 -13.07 -12.30
CA GLU A 192 21.69 -12.00 -13.18
C GLU A 192 20.58 -11.16 -12.54
N TRP A 193 20.57 -9.87 -12.87
CA TRP A 193 19.50 -8.95 -12.48
C TRP A 193 18.31 -9.03 -13.42
N ASP A 194 17.11 -9.06 -12.83
CA ASP A 194 15.82 -8.98 -13.52
C ASP A 194 14.89 -8.06 -12.70
N PHE A 195 13.71 -7.78 -13.22
CA PHE A 195 12.66 -7.06 -12.52
C PHE A 195 11.30 -7.71 -12.71
N ILE A 196 10.37 -7.45 -11.78
CA ILE A 196 9.08 -8.13 -11.73
C ILE A 196 8.22 -7.76 -12.95
N PRO A 197 7.82 -8.72 -13.80
CA PRO A 197 7.11 -8.44 -15.05
C PRO A 197 5.59 -8.34 -14.81
N TYR A 198 5.15 -7.39 -13.98
CA TYR A 198 3.72 -7.20 -13.77
C TYR A 198 3.00 -6.83 -15.08
N ARG A 199 1.84 -7.44 -15.32
CA ARG A 199 0.90 -7.07 -16.38
C ARG A 199 0.13 -5.82 -15.94
N GLY A 200 0.59 -4.68 -16.42
CA GLY A 200 0.14 -3.37 -15.96
C GLY A 200 1.04 -2.22 -16.41
N TYR A 201 0.67 -1.01 -16.00
CA TYR A 201 1.53 0.17 -16.13
C TYR A 201 1.96 0.75 -14.78
N ALA A 202 3.23 1.16 -14.72
CA ALA A 202 3.85 1.85 -13.61
C ALA A 202 3.37 3.29 -13.50
N ILE A 203 3.14 3.69 -12.26
CA ILE A 203 2.76 5.02 -11.78
C ILE A 203 3.87 5.46 -10.83
N PRO A 204 4.69 6.47 -11.22
CA PRO A 204 5.76 6.95 -10.36
C PRO A 204 5.24 7.65 -9.10
N VAL A 205 5.66 7.16 -7.93
CA VAL A 205 5.33 7.75 -6.63
C VAL A 205 6.43 8.72 -6.22
N ARG A 206 6.06 9.99 -6.00
CA ARG A 206 7.01 11.07 -5.72
C ARG A 206 6.86 11.60 -4.31
N ASN A 207 7.99 11.86 -3.64
CA ASN A 207 7.99 12.58 -2.37
C ASN A 207 7.90 14.10 -2.59
N LEU A 208 7.96 14.87 -1.49
CA LEU A 208 7.91 16.34 -1.52
C LEU A 208 9.01 16.97 -2.38
N ASN A 209 10.19 16.34 -2.44
CA ASN A 209 11.33 16.80 -3.23
C ASN A 209 11.21 16.42 -4.73
N GLY A 210 10.09 15.82 -5.16
CA GLY A 210 9.90 15.35 -6.52
C GLY A 210 10.76 14.12 -6.89
N GLN A 211 11.36 13.47 -5.90
CA GLN A 211 12.13 12.23 -6.09
C GLN A 211 11.18 11.05 -6.24
N ILE A 212 11.43 10.17 -7.21
CA ILE A 212 10.66 8.92 -7.35
C ILE A 212 11.12 7.95 -6.26
N VAL A 213 10.29 7.71 -5.25
CA VAL A 213 10.61 6.85 -4.09
C VAL A 213 10.02 5.45 -4.20
N GLY A 214 9.13 5.23 -5.16
CA GLY A 214 8.55 3.93 -5.45
C GLY A 214 7.72 3.97 -6.73
N LEU A 215 7.30 2.79 -7.18
CA LEU A 215 6.37 2.65 -8.30
C LEU A 215 5.14 1.88 -7.81
N GLN A 216 3.96 2.42 -8.07
CA GLN A 216 2.72 1.67 -8.00
C GLN A 216 2.40 1.14 -9.40
N VAL A 217 1.81 -0.03 -9.52
CA VAL A 217 1.43 -0.65 -10.79
C VAL A 217 -0.07 -0.78 -10.83
N ARG A 218 -0.71 -0.21 -11.85
CA ARG A 218 -2.12 -0.50 -12.14
C ARG A 218 -2.15 -1.77 -12.97
N MET A 219 -2.83 -2.79 -12.46
CA MET A 219 -2.92 -4.10 -13.10
C MET A 219 -3.96 -4.09 -14.22
N ASP A 220 -3.68 -4.79 -15.32
CA ASP A 220 -4.60 -4.92 -16.46
C ASP A 220 -5.82 -5.75 -16.05
N GLU A 221 -5.55 -6.91 -15.46
CA GLU A 221 -6.55 -7.86 -14.95
C GLU A 221 -6.43 -7.94 -13.41
N PRO A 222 -7.23 -7.15 -12.68
CA PRO A 222 -7.14 -7.11 -11.23
C PRO A 222 -7.83 -8.32 -10.61
N ALA A 223 -7.07 -9.36 -10.24
CA ALA A 223 -7.63 -10.51 -9.51
C ALA A 223 -8.13 -10.13 -8.09
N PHE A 224 -7.23 -9.59 -7.25
CA PHE A 224 -7.53 -9.24 -5.86
C PHE A 224 -7.37 -7.75 -5.54
N SER A 225 -6.52 -7.04 -6.29
CA SER A 225 -6.30 -5.60 -6.12
C SER A 225 -6.03 -4.93 -7.47
N LYS A 226 -6.62 -3.75 -7.66
CA LYS A 226 -6.41 -2.90 -8.83
C LYS A 226 -5.00 -2.32 -8.92
N TYR A 227 -4.36 -2.15 -7.76
CA TYR A 227 -3.03 -1.57 -7.66
C TYR A 227 -2.09 -2.46 -6.84
N ARG A 228 -0.85 -2.59 -7.28
CA ARG A 228 0.21 -3.30 -6.56
C ARG A 228 1.44 -2.43 -6.46
N TRP A 229 2.19 -2.57 -5.37
CA TRP A 229 3.53 -1.98 -5.32
C TRP A 229 4.50 -2.77 -6.17
N PHE A 230 5.39 -2.07 -6.89
CA PHE A 230 6.49 -2.69 -7.62
C PHE A 230 7.51 -3.25 -6.62
N SER A 231 7.29 -4.50 -6.22
CA SER A 231 7.97 -5.19 -5.12
C SER A 231 8.42 -6.56 -5.59
N SER A 232 9.66 -6.92 -5.26
CA SER A 232 10.24 -8.23 -5.58
C SER A 232 10.38 -9.15 -4.35
N ALA A 233 9.75 -8.80 -3.23
CA ALA A 233 9.74 -9.60 -2.01
C ALA A 233 9.25 -11.04 -2.20
N ASN A 234 8.31 -11.25 -3.14
CA ASN A 234 7.72 -12.55 -3.41
C ASN A 234 8.30 -13.23 -4.68
N SER A 235 9.48 -12.78 -5.16
CA SER A 235 10.13 -13.38 -6.34
C SER A 235 10.62 -14.81 -6.09
N GLY A 236 10.88 -15.18 -4.83
CA GLY A 236 11.61 -16.41 -4.49
C GLY A 236 13.14 -16.25 -4.56
N ASP A 237 13.61 -15.12 -5.10
CA ASP A 237 15.00 -14.76 -5.34
C ASP A 237 15.51 -13.71 -4.34
N VAL A 238 16.70 -13.14 -4.59
CA VAL A 238 17.24 -12.04 -3.79
C VAL A 238 16.62 -10.73 -4.27
N GLY A 239 15.48 -10.36 -3.67
CA GLY A 239 14.71 -9.16 -4.02
C GLY A 239 14.60 -8.16 -2.87
N THR A 240 13.89 -7.07 -3.13
CA THR A 240 13.65 -5.99 -2.18
C THR A 240 12.15 -5.71 -2.04
N PRO A 241 11.61 -5.65 -0.81
CA PRO A 241 10.22 -5.27 -0.59
C PRO A 241 9.99 -3.81 -0.92
N ALA A 242 8.82 -3.50 -1.48
CA ALA A 242 8.35 -2.12 -1.59
C ALA A 242 7.75 -1.62 -0.28
N GLU A 243 7.80 -0.30 -0.10
CA GLU A 243 7.13 0.40 1.00
C GLU A 243 5.92 1.20 0.50
N ALA A 244 4.92 1.32 1.35
CA ALA A 244 3.82 2.24 1.11
C ALA A 244 4.33 3.69 1.28
N ASN A 245 4.41 4.40 0.16
CA ASN A 245 4.82 5.80 0.11
C ASN A 245 3.62 6.67 -0.25
N LEU A 246 3.47 7.82 0.42
CA LEU A 246 2.57 8.85 -0.07
C LEU A 246 3.12 9.46 -1.37
N HIS A 247 2.22 9.97 -2.20
CA HIS A 247 2.57 10.72 -3.40
C HIS A 247 2.31 12.21 -3.21
N VAL A 248 3.27 13.08 -3.51
CA VAL A 248 3.08 14.52 -3.61
C VAL A 248 3.18 14.95 -5.07
N THR A 249 2.14 15.61 -5.57
CA THR A 249 2.17 16.22 -6.90
C THR A 249 2.90 17.56 -6.85
N SER A 250 3.76 17.84 -7.83
CA SER A 250 4.47 19.12 -7.92
C SER A 250 3.61 20.15 -8.67
N ARG A 251 3.14 21.18 -7.94
CA ARG A 251 2.39 22.34 -8.44
C ARG A 251 2.75 23.60 -7.63
N PRO A 252 2.43 24.81 -8.15
CA PRO A 252 2.70 26.07 -7.45
C PRO A 252 2.07 26.08 -6.06
N ASP A 253 2.79 26.65 -5.08
CA ASP A 253 2.29 26.86 -3.73
C ASP A 253 1.32 28.05 -3.72
N ASP A 254 0.03 27.76 -3.55
CA ASP A 254 -1.02 28.75 -3.31
C ASP A 254 -1.55 28.70 -1.86
N GLY A 255 -0.86 27.96 -0.99
CA GLY A 255 -1.27 27.70 0.39
C GLY A 255 -2.40 26.68 0.56
N VAL A 256 -2.86 26.02 -0.51
CA VAL A 256 -3.92 25.00 -0.43
C VAL A 256 -3.42 23.64 -0.90
N VAL A 257 -3.54 22.63 -0.03
CA VAL A 257 -3.17 21.25 -0.34
C VAL A 257 -4.38 20.34 -0.28
N TYR A 258 -4.59 19.57 -1.34
CA TYR A 258 -5.63 18.56 -1.40
C TYR A 258 -5.08 17.21 -0.95
N VAL A 259 -5.86 16.41 -0.22
CA VAL A 259 -5.53 15.04 0.17
C VAL A 259 -6.59 14.11 -0.38
N THR A 260 -6.19 13.06 -1.09
CA THR A 260 -7.11 12.10 -1.72
C THR A 260 -6.58 10.66 -1.64
N GLU A 261 -7.44 9.69 -1.98
CA GLU A 261 -7.09 8.28 -2.04
C GLU A 261 -6.59 7.89 -3.44
N GLY A 262 -5.38 7.33 -3.50
CA GLY A 262 -4.77 6.78 -4.70
C GLY A 262 -3.75 7.73 -5.34
N VAL A 263 -2.64 7.16 -5.82
CA VAL A 263 -1.57 7.91 -6.47
C VAL A 263 -2.01 8.46 -7.82
N LEU A 264 -2.56 7.60 -8.69
CA LEU A 264 -3.03 8.00 -10.02
C LEU A 264 -4.12 9.08 -9.93
N LYS A 265 -5.00 8.95 -8.94
CA LYS A 265 -6.08 9.92 -8.68
C LYS A 265 -5.51 11.30 -8.34
N ALA A 266 -4.54 11.36 -7.44
CA ALA A 266 -3.87 12.61 -7.10
C ALA A 266 -3.21 13.26 -8.32
N ASP A 267 -2.55 12.47 -9.17
CA ASP A 267 -1.95 12.96 -10.42
C ASP A 267 -2.98 13.59 -11.37
N ILE A 268 -4.09 12.90 -11.61
CA ILE A 268 -5.16 13.35 -12.50
C ILE A 268 -5.85 14.59 -11.93
N ALA A 269 -6.24 14.55 -10.65
CA ALA A 269 -6.92 15.67 -10.00
C ALA A 269 -6.02 16.92 -9.96
N SER A 270 -4.73 16.76 -9.68
CA SER A 270 -3.74 17.84 -9.76
C SER A 270 -3.58 18.38 -11.18
N TYR A 271 -3.64 17.53 -12.19
CA TYR A 271 -3.61 17.96 -13.59
C TYR A 271 -4.87 18.74 -13.99
N LEU A 272 -6.04 18.31 -13.56
CA LEU A 272 -7.32 18.91 -13.93
C LEU A 272 -7.58 20.23 -13.18
N LEU A 273 -7.27 20.28 -11.89
CA LEU A 273 -7.56 21.43 -11.02
C LEU A 273 -6.39 22.41 -10.91
N GLY A 274 -5.16 22.00 -11.26
CA GLY A 274 -3.97 22.84 -11.17
C GLY A 274 -3.49 23.09 -9.74
N LYS A 275 -3.85 22.22 -8.78
CA LYS A 275 -3.51 22.34 -7.35
C LYS A 275 -2.55 21.23 -6.91
N THR A 276 -1.90 21.44 -5.76
CA THR A 276 -1.10 20.40 -5.09
C THR A 276 -2.02 19.38 -4.43
N PHE A 277 -1.87 18.12 -4.84
CA PHE A 277 -2.50 16.95 -4.24
C PHE A 277 -1.46 16.05 -3.56
N ILE A 278 -1.85 15.50 -2.41
CA ILE A 278 -1.21 14.37 -1.75
C ILE A 278 -2.12 13.14 -1.94
N GLY A 279 -1.57 12.10 -2.58
CA GLY A 279 -2.25 10.83 -2.80
C GLY A 279 -1.80 9.77 -1.80
N LEU A 280 -2.74 9.27 -1.00
CA LEU A 280 -2.46 8.15 -0.09
C LEU A 280 -2.65 6.82 -0.84
N PRO A 281 -1.72 5.85 -0.74
CA PRO A 281 -1.85 4.55 -1.42
C PRO A 281 -2.97 3.65 -0.82
N GLY A 282 -3.67 4.16 0.19
CA GLY A 282 -4.88 3.65 0.83
C GLY A 282 -5.22 4.55 2.01
N VAL A 283 -6.49 4.73 2.34
CA VAL A 283 -6.93 5.71 3.37
C VAL A 283 -6.37 5.40 4.76
N GLY A 284 -6.12 4.12 5.07
CA GLY A 284 -5.52 3.69 6.34
C GLY A 284 -3.98 3.78 6.40
N SER A 285 -3.31 4.17 5.32
CA SER A 285 -1.86 4.12 5.21
C SER A 285 -1.20 5.50 5.30
N CYS A 286 0.10 5.52 5.65
CA CYS A 286 0.97 6.69 5.57
C CYS A 286 0.56 7.90 6.44
N HIS A 287 -0.24 7.72 7.51
CA HIS A 287 -0.69 8.84 8.37
C HIS A 287 0.47 9.64 8.99
N LYS A 288 1.53 8.97 9.45
CA LYS A 288 2.74 9.63 9.98
C LYS A 288 3.46 10.45 8.90
N GLN A 289 3.73 9.83 7.75
CA GLN A 289 4.35 10.51 6.60
C GLN A 289 3.51 11.72 6.14
N LEU A 290 2.18 11.60 6.16
CA LEU A 290 1.28 12.70 5.82
C LEU A 290 1.48 13.91 6.74
N VAL A 291 1.55 13.70 8.06
CA VAL A 291 1.81 14.79 9.02
C VAL A 291 3.18 15.41 8.79
N GLU A 292 4.22 14.61 8.59
CA GLU A 292 5.59 15.09 8.35
C GLU A 292 5.67 15.95 7.09
N VAL A 293 5.02 15.53 6.01
CA VAL A 293 4.96 16.29 4.76
C VAL A 293 4.15 17.57 4.93
N LEU A 294 3.01 17.53 5.63
CA LEU A 294 2.21 18.72 5.89
C LEU A 294 2.92 19.73 6.80
N LYS A 295 3.74 19.27 7.76
CA LYS A 295 4.58 20.14 8.59
C LYS A 295 5.68 20.84 7.78
N GLN A 296 6.17 20.20 6.71
CA GLN A 296 7.11 20.81 5.78
C GLN A 296 6.45 21.79 4.83
N ILE A 297 5.25 21.46 4.30
CA ILE A 297 4.52 22.34 3.37
C ILE A 297 3.91 23.55 4.10
N GLN A 298 3.46 23.39 5.35
CA GLN A 298 2.75 24.41 6.13
C GLN A 298 1.57 25.06 5.38
N PRO A 299 0.60 24.26 4.85
CA PRO A 299 -0.49 24.82 4.06
C PRO A 299 -1.42 25.70 4.91
N LYS A 300 -1.95 26.76 4.31
CA LYS A 300 -2.99 27.62 4.90
C LYS A 300 -4.31 26.84 5.08
N LEU A 301 -4.59 25.91 4.16
CA LEU A 301 -5.77 25.06 4.20
C LEU A 301 -5.50 23.69 3.59
N ILE A 302 -5.94 22.64 4.28
CA ILE A 302 -6.00 21.28 3.75
C ILE A 302 -7.42 20.98 3.27
N VAL A 303 -7.55 20.45 2.05
CA VAL A 303 -8.82 20.01 1.49
C VAL A 303 -8.85 18.48 1.40
N LEU A 304 -9.70 17.85 2.21
CA LEU A 304 -9.90 16.40 2.19
C LEU A 304 -10.90 16.05 1.08
N ALA A 305 -10.41 15.38 0.05
CA ALA A 305 -11.14 14.99 -1.17
C ALA A 305 -11.09 13.47 -1.36
N PHE A 306 -11.62 12.73 -0.37
CA PHE A 306 -11.69 11.26 -0.39
C PHE A 306 -12.92 10.77 -1.16
N ASP A 307 -12.84 9.57 -1.74
CA ASP A 307 -13.91 8.95 -2.52
C ASP A 307 -15.23 8.90 -1.75
N MET A 308 -16.35 9.12 -2.44
CA MET A 308 -17.68 9.18 -1.81
C MET A 308 -18.12 7.84 -1.19
N ASP A 309 -17.42 6.74 -1.50
CA ASP A 309 -17.55 5.40 -0.90
C ASP A 309 -17.51 5.41 0.65
N TYR A 310 -16.92 6.43 1.28
CA TYR A 310 -16.89 6.56 2.75
C TYR A 310 -18.30 6.56 3.37
N ARG A 311 -19.33 6.96 2.62
CA ARG A 311 -20.72 6.98 3.11
C ARG A 311 -21.31 5.59 3.27
N GLU A 312 -20.76 4.60 2.59
CA GLU A 312 -21.26 3.21 2.58
C GLU A 312 -20.28 2.26 3.30
N LYS A 313 -18.98 2.54 3.21
CA LYS A 313 -17.92 1.73 3.81
C LYS A 313 -17.49 2.29 5.16
N LYS A 314 -17.95 1.63 6.23
CA LYS A 314 -17.61 1.99 7.63
C LYS A 314 -16.10 2.10 7.88
N GLU A 315 -15.29 1.25 7.24
CA GLU A 315 -13.83 1.30 7.36
C GLU A 315 -13.22 2.57 6.76
N VAL A 316 -13.72 3.01 5.59
CA VAL A 316 -13.24 4.23 4.93
C VAL A 316 -13.65 5.46 5.73
N ALA A 317 -14.89 5.49 6.26
CA ALA A 317 -15.34 6.53 7.17
C ALA A 317 -14.46 6.62 8.43
N PHE A 318 -14.17 5.47 9.05
CA PHE A 318 -13.33 5.39 10.24
C PHE A 318 -11.92 5.94 9.99
N ASN A 319 -11.27 5.53 8.89
CA ASN A 319 -9.94 6.03 8.54
C ASN A 319 -9.94 7.53 8.22
N LEU A 320 -10.99 8.04 7.56
CA LEU A 320 -11.15 9.47 7.31
C LEU A 320 -11.28 10.28 8.61
N GLU A 321 -12.09 9.82 9.57
CA GLU A 321 -12.21 10.46 10.88
C GLU A 321 -10.88 10.43 11.67
N LYS A 322 -10.11 9.33 11.55
CA LYS A 322 -8.77 9.25 12.12
C LYS A 322 -7.83 10.31 11.53
N ILE A 323 -7.86 10.52 10.22
CA ILE A 323 -7.09 11.57 9.55
C ILE A 323 -7.52 12.96 10.05
N LYS A 324 -8.83 13.24 10.11
CA LYS A 324 -9.34 14.54 10.61
C LYS A 324 -8.88 14.82 12.03
N LYS A 325 -9.00 13.83 12.92
CA LYS A 325 -8.56 13.94 14.31
C LYS A 325 -7.06 14.24 14.39
N MET A 326 -6.24 13.49 13.66
CA MET A 326 -4.79 13.69 13.60
C MET A 326 -4.42 15.09 13.07
N LEU A 327 -5.12 15.59 12.06
CA LEU A 327 -4.89 16.93 11.52
C LEU A 327 -5.24 18.02 12.55
N ALA A 328 -6.38 17.88 13.25
CA ALA A 328 -6.79 18.79 14.31
C ALA A 328 -5.78 18.81 15.47
N GLU A 329 -5.31 17.64 15.91
CA GLU A 329 -4.32 17.49 16.99
C GLU A 329 -2.96 18.12 16.64
N ASN A 330 -2.61 18.16 15.35
CA ASN A 330 -1.40 18.83 14.86
C ASN A 330 -1.65 20.31 14.48
N GLY A 331 -2.82 20.88 14.79
CA GLY A 331 -3.12 22.30 14.59
C GLY A 331 -3.37 22.70 13.13
N PHE A 332 -3.58 21.74 12.22
CA PHE A 332 -3.84 22.07 10.82
C PHE A 332 -5.28 22.54 10.60
N LYS A 333 -5.45 23.55 9.74
CA LYS A 333 -6.75 23.95 9.22
C LYS A 333 -7.14 23.03 8.06
N PHE A 334 -8.29 22.38 8.16
CA PHE A 334 -8.78 21.51 7.10
C PHE A 334 -10.28 21.64 6.87
N LYS A 335 -10.72 21.32 5.66
CA LYS A 335 -12.13 21.11 5.31
C LYS A 335 -12.29 19.85 4.48
N GLN A 336 -13.42 19.17 4.62
CA GLN A 336 -13.80 18.10 3.71
C GLN A 336 -14.69 18.65 2.61
N ILE A 337 -14.47 18.22 1.38
CA ILE A 337 -15.39 18.47 0.27
C ILE A 337 -16.16 17.19 -0.07
N THR A 338 -17.36 17.37 -0.60
CA THR A 338 -18.21 16.29 -1.11
C THR A 338 -18.78 16.71 -2.45
N TRP A 339 -19.08 15.75 -3.31
CA TRP A 339 -19.66 15.96 -4.63
C TRP A 339 -20.75 14.92 -4.90
N ASP A 340 -21.33 14.96 -6.10
CA ASP A 340 -22.37 14.02 -6.50
C ASP A 340 -21.86 12.57 -6.45
N ARG A 341 -22.69 11.66 -5.91
CA ARG A 341 -22.34 10.25 -5.72
C ARG A 341 -22.18 9.49 -7.03
N GLU A 342 -22.72 10.01 -8.14
CA GLU A 342 -22.51 9.42 -9.46
C GLU A 342 -21.02 9.39 -9.85
N PHE A 343 -20.20 10.27 -9.28
CA PHE A 343 -18.75 10.28 -9.48
C PHE A 343 -18.04 9.65 -8.27
N LYS A 344 -17.36 8.53 -8.52
CA LYS A 344 -16.69 7.77 -7.47
C LYS A 344 -15.56 8.57 -6.82
N GLY A 345 -14.60 9.03 -7.64
CA GLY A 345 -13.42 9.77 -7.19
C GLY A 345 -13.47 11.26 -7.53
N ILE A 346 -12.59 12.02 -6.89
CA ILE A 346 -12.42 13.46 -7.20
C ILE A 346 -11.91 13.67 -8.63
N ASP A 347 -11.13 12.73 -9.17
CA ASP A 347 -10.68 12.73 -10.57
C ASP A 347 -11.85 12.61 -11.55
N ASP A 348 -12.79 11.70 -11.29
CA ASP A 348 -13.99 11.52 -12.11
C ASP A 348 -14.85 12.80 -12.11
N TYR A 349 -15.07 13.39 -10.93
CA TYR A 349 -15.85 14.62 -10.78
C TYR A 349 -15.19 15.82 -11.48
N LEU A 350 -13.88 16.01 -11.30
CA LEU A 350 -13.15 17.10 -11.96
C LEU A 350 -13.11 16.92 -13.49
N LEU A 351 -13.04 15.68 -13.98
CA LEU A 351 -13.08 15.40 -15.41
C LEU A 351 -14.43 15.80 -15.99
N HIS A 352 -15.52 15.44 -15.32
CA HIS A 352 -16.87 15.84 -15.71
C HIS A 352 -17.02 17.37 -15.77
N LEU A 353 -16.60 18.09 -14.72
CA LEU A 353 -16.66 19.56 -14.70
C LEU A 353 -15.87 20.20 -15.85
N LYS A 354 -14.70 19.65 -16.18
CA LYS A 354 -13.89 20.16 -17.30
C LYS A 354 -14.54 19.90 -18.65
N GLN A 355 -15.24 18.78 -18.80
CA GLN A 355 -15.95 18.44 -20.03
C GLN A 355 -17.22 19.30 -20.21
N THR A 356 -17.95 19.60 -19.14
CA THR A 356 -19.13 20.46 -19.21
C THR A 356 -18.76 21.91 -19.50
N GLN A 357 -17.71 22.45 -18.87
CA GLN A 357 -17.22 23.80 -19.18
C GLN A 357 -16.82 23.97 -20.65
N LYS A 358 -16.22 22.95 -21.27
CA LYS A 358 -15.87 22.96 -22.70
C LYS A 358 -17.05 22.88 -23.66
N ARG A 359 -18.22 22.39 -23.21
CA ARG A 359 -19.44 22.34 -24.03
C ARG A 359 -20.24 23.64 -23.97
N SER A 360 -20.01 24.45 -22.93
CA SER A 360 -20.68 25.72 -22.71
C SER A 360 -19.87 26.94 -23.20
N ALA A 361 -18.63 26.72 -23.62
CA ALA A 361 -17.76 27.69 -24.29
C ALA A 361 -17.65 27.34 -25.77
#